data_AF-A0A9X2RW36-F1
#
_entry.id   AF-A0A9X2RW36-F1
#
_cell.length_a   1.000
_cell.length_b   1.000
_cell.length_c   1.000
_cell.angle_alpha   90.00
_cell.angle_beta   90.00
_cell.angle_gamma   90.00
#
_symmetry.space_group_name_H-M   'P 1'
#
loop_
_entity.id
_entity.type
_entity.pdbx_description
1 polymer ?
#
loop_
_entity_poly.entity_id
_entity_poly.type
_entity_poly.pdbx_seq_one_letter_code
_entity_poly.pdbx_strand_id
1 'polypeptide(L)'
;MSTTQDEWNTGYAAGRRYRRLGDRERSLLAAHVPAPVGGKALDVGCGVGELAAHLSSLGYRVDAVDWSDNALAEATAQHGDAARWLRLDIELDDWAPLHAEGYDVIILRFVYPFLKHRDRTMRALGGRLRSGGAIVVIAPLAADTPAERRGIALDEVELVQLGAGWADIERHDAEGLAFVVLRGPQPAEATPLPEPSADHTRYAPADARGATPTSRQHHFTLLERYYAQVEAGRKTIEVRVGTTGKAAVESGDTIVFHEPDSGRELDIVAKRITPYGSFDELLAAEDPARIDPDATREEQLATLRRIYPPHKEALGVLAFEFDHRPGRPGHTMPLTPAEYVQTVPHHTVYGSLYIRDEHDRPVQLRSVYGNRQWHFPGGNADAGEDPLETARREAVEETGLELGQGQPRLLLTHYLRAGGRWPLGKIGFVFDGGRLSSEQLRRIRLDPAEHDLWAVHDLAEWRRLMGEPHFARLDAIERTRQGRGPHYLVTGP
;
A
#
# COMPACT_ATOMS: atom_id res chain seq x y z
N MET A 1 -10.04 -5.76 -4.13
CA MET A 1 -10.70 -6.42 -5.29
C MET A 1 -10.64 -5.45 -6.45
N SER A 2 -10.16 -5.87 -7.64
CA SER A 2 -10.39 -5.06 -8.85
C SER A 2 -11.69 -5.55 -9.45
N THR A 3 -12.79 -4.87 -9.14
CA THR A 3 -14.08 -5.15 -9.78
C THR A 3 -14.05 -4.67 -11.23
N THR A 4 -14.64 -5.43 -12.15
CA THR A 4 -14.81 -4.99 -13.55
C THR A 4 -16.18 -4.34 -13.76
N GLN A 5 -16.33 -3.60 -14.87
CA GLN A 5 -17.62 -3.05 -15.27
C GLN A 5 -18.68 -4.14 -15.42
N ASP A 6 -18.30 -5.27 -16.02
CA ASP A 6 -19.18 -6.42 -16.27
C ASP A 6 -19.68 -7.05 -14.97
N GLU A 7 -18.85 -7.12 -13.93
CA GLU A 7 -19.25 -7.62 -12.61
C GLU A 7 -20.29 -6.71 -11.95
N TRP A 8 -20.16 -5.39 -12.08
CA TRP A 8 -21.15 -4.45 -11.57
C TRP A 8 -22.44 -4.50 -12.38
N ASN A 9 -22.36 -4.48 -13.72
CA ASN A 9 -23.52 -4.61 -14.60
C ASN A 9 -24.31 -5.90 -14.31
N THR A 10 -23.60 -7.02 -14.22
CA THR A 10 -24.20 -8.33 -13.89
C THR A 10 -24.84 -8.30 -12.50
N GLY A 11 -24.16 -7.71 -11.52
CA GLY A 11 -24.68 -7.55 -10.17
C GLY A 11 -26.00 -6.79 -10.12
N TYR A 12 -26.06 -5.60 -10.72
CA TYR A 12 -27.27 -4.79 -10.75
C TYR A 12 -28.40 -5.45 -11.55
N ALA A 13 -28.09 -6.06 -12.70
CA ALA A 13 -29.05 -6.83 -13.49
C ALA A 13 -29.66 -7.99 -12.70
N ALA A 14 -28.87 -8.66 -11.86
CA ALA A 14 -29.30 -9.75 -11.00
C ALA A 14 -30.02 -9.28 -9.71
N GLY A 15 -30.28 -7.97 -9.56
CA GLY A 15 -31.00 -7.44 -8.41
C GLY A 15 -30.12 -7.15 -7.19
N ARG A 16 -28.79 -7.06 -7.32
CA ARG A 16 -27.91 -6.63 -6.22
C ARG A 16 -28.31 -5.24 -5.74
N ARG A 17 -28.48 -5.08 -4.43
CA ARG A 17 -28.82 -3.81 -3.78
C ARG A 17 -27.92 -3.57 -2.57
N TYR A 18 -27.72 -2.30 -2.25
CA TYR A 18 -26.92 -1.84 -1.10
C TYR A 18 -27.83 -1.25 -0.03
N ARG A 19 -27.23 -0.89 1.12
CA ARG A 19 -27.95 -0.25 2.22
C ARG A 19 -28.65 1.02 1.72
N ARG A 20 -29.96 1.10 1.98
CA ARG A 20 -30.76 2.29 1.68
C ARG A 20 -30.26 3.50 2.45
N LEU A 21 -30.54 4.69 1.95
CA LEU A 21 -30.13 5.94 2.61
C LEU A 21 -30.94 6.15 3.89
N GLY A 22 -30.28 6.03 5.05
CA GLY A 22 -30.88 6.09 6.37
C GLY A 22 -31.16 7.51 6.86
N ASP A 23 -32.03 7.65 7.87
CA ASP A 23 -32.45 8.94 8.41
C ASP A 23 -31.29 9.71 9.05
N ARG A 24 -30.35 9.00 9.68
CA ARG A 24 -29.15 9.60 10.25
C ARG A 24 -28.23 10.20 9.19
N GLU A 25 -28.01 9.49 8.07
CA GLU A 25 -27.24 10.00 6.93
C GLU A 25 -27.89 11.27 6.35
N ARG A 26 -29.22 11.25 6.14
CA ARG A 26 -29.99 12.42 5.65
C ARG A 26 -29.86 13.63 6.57
N SER A 27 -29.95 13.40 7.88
CA SER A 27 -29.83 14.45 8.90
C SER A 27 -28.44 15.07 8.91
N LEU A 28 -27.39 14.27 8.80
CA LEU A 28 -25.99 14.75 8.76
C LEU A 28 -25.71 15.51 7.46
N LEU A 29 -26.22 15.04 6.31
CA LEU A 29 -26.10 15.78 5.04
C LEU A 29 -26.75 17.17 5.13
N ALA A 30 -27.96 17.25 5.67
CA ALA A 30 -28.64 18.54 5.85
C ALA A 30 -27.91 19.48 6.83
N ALA A 31 -27.27 18.93 7.87
CA ALA A 31 -26.57 19.71 8.87
C ALA A 31 -25.20 20.22 8.41
N HIS A 32 -24.40 19.37 7.76
CA HIS A 32 -22.99 19.67 7.46
C HIS A 32 -22.77 20.16 6.02
N VAL A 33 -23.66 19.80 5.09
CA VAL A 33 -23.56 20.23 3.68
C VAL A 33 -24.91 20.75 3.17
N PRO A 34 -25.49 21.80 3.81
CA PRO A 34 -26.74 22.39 3.34
C PRO A 34 -26.58 22.98 1.94
N ALA A 35 -27.59 22.79 1.08
CA ALA A 35 -27.52 23.27 -0.30
C ALA A 35 -27.54 24.80 -0.35
N PRO A 36 -26.50 25.46 -0.91
CA PRO A 36 -26.61 26.87 -1.23
C PRO A 36 -27.59 27.07 -2.39
N VAL A 37 -28.06 28.30 -2.58
CA VAL A 37 -28.92 28.63 -3.72
C VAL A 37 -28.21 28.31 -5.04
N GLY A 38 -28.74 27.35 -5.80
CA GLY A 38 -28.11 26.89 -7.05
C GLY A 38 -26.85 26.03 -6.83
N GLY A 39 -26.69 25.45 -5.63
CA GLY A 39 -25.58 24.58 -5.28
C GLY A 39 -25.45 23.39 -6.22
N LYS A 40 -24.22 22.91 -6.40
CA LYS A 40 -23.89 21.77 -7.24
C LYS A 40 -23.35 20.62 -6.41
N ALA A 41 -23.86 19.42 -6.65
CA ALA A 41 -23.38 18.20 -6.01
C ALA A 41 -22.88 17.19 -7.04
N LEU A 42 -21.84 16.43 -6.67
CA LEU A 42 -21.39 15.25 -7.40
C LEU A 42 -21.61 14.01 -6.54
N ASP A 43 -22.42 13.06 -7.01
CA ASP A 43 -22.58 11.74 -6.41
C ASP A 43 -21.72 10.72 -7.18
N VAL A 44 -20.62 10.28 -6.56
CA VAL A 44 -19.65 9.37 -7.17
C VAL A 44 -20.03 7.92 -6.85
N GLY A 45 -20.22 7.10 -7.88
CA GLY A 45 -20.72 5.73 -7.78
C GLY A 45 -22.16 5.71 -7.29
N CYS A 46 -23.03 6.47 -7.97
CA CYS A 46 -24.39 6.77 -7.53
C CYS A 46 -25.31 5.53 -7.48
N GLY A 47 -24.91 4.41 -8.08
CA GLY A 47 -25.71 3.20 -8.19
C GLY A 47 -27.08 3.49 -8.79
N VAL A 48 -28.14 3.04 -8.11
CA VAL A 48 -29.53 3.26 -8.54
C VAL A 48 -30.10 4.64 -8.16
N GLY A 49 -29.27 5.56 -7.65
CA GLY A 49 -29.59 7.00 -7.62
C GLY A 49 -30.34 7.52 -6.38
N GLU A 50 -30.49 6.73 -5.31
CA GLU A 50 -31.23 7.17 -4.11
C GLU A 50 -30.60 8.42 -3.44
N LEU A 51 -29.26 8.47 -3.35
CA LEU A 51 -28.54 9.60 -2.77
C LEU A 51 -28.65 10.83 -3.68
N ALA A 52 -28.39 10.68 -4.98
CA ALA A 52 -28.57 11.75 -5.95
C ALA A 52 -29.99 12.38 -5.91
N ALA A 53 -31.05 11.56 -5.84
CA ALA A 53 -32.42 12.04 -5.70
C ALA A 53 -32.64 12.81 -4.39
N HIS A 54 -32.05 12.35 -3.28
CA HIS A 54 -32.11 13.07 -2.02
C HIS A 54 -31.38 14.43 -2.07
N LEU A 55 -30.18 14.48 -2.64
CA LEU A 55 -29.43 15.74 -2.81
C LEU A 55 -30.23 16.74 -3.67
N SER A 56 -30.90 16.26 -4.71
CA SER A 56 -31.82 17.06 -5.52
C SER A 56 -32.97 17.63 -4.68
N SER A 57 -33.57 16.81 -3.81
CA SER A 57 -34.62 17.26 -2.87
C SER A 57 -34.15 18.30 -1.85
N LEU A 58 -32.84 18.34 -1.54
CA LEU A 58 -32.23 19.38 -0.70
C LEU A 58 -31.96 20.68 -1.47
N GLY A 59 -32.12 20.69 -2.80
CA GLY A 59 -31.94 21.87 -3.66
C GLY A 59 -30.64 21.89 -4.46
N TYR A 60 -29.85 20.81 -4.45
CA TYR A 60 -28.67 20.70 -5.30
C TYR A 60 -29.02 20.41 -6.76
N ARG A 61 -28.21 20.94 -7.68
CA ARG A 61 -28.08 20.43 -9.04
C ARG A 61 -27.06 19.30 -9.04
N VAL A 62 -27.49 18.09 -9.35
CA VAL A 62 -26.69 16.88 -9.12
C VAL A 62 -26.16 16.32 -10.44
N ASP A 63 -24.84 16.15 -10.51
CA ASP A 63 -24.21 15.20 -11.44
C ASP A 63 -24.03 13.89 -10.69
N ALA A 64 -24.54 12.79 -11.24
CA ALA A 64 -24.49 11.46 -10.63
C ALA A 64 -23.75 10.52 -11.59
N VAL A 65 -22.60 10.01 -11.16
CA VAL A 65 -21.74 9.17 -11.99
C VAL A 65 -21.72 7.74 -11.49
N ASP A 66 -21.82 6.79 -12.41
CA ASP A 66 -21.55 5.38 -12.12
C ASP A 66 -20.89 4.73 -13.34
N TRP A 67 -20.15 3.66 -13.10
CA TRP A 67 -19.50 2.90 -14.17
C TRP A 67 -20.46 1.88 -14.78
N SER A 68 -21.55 1.52 -14.09
CA SER A 68 -22.54 0.53 -14.53
C SER A 68 -23.69 1.16 -15.34
N ASP A 69 -23.80 0.76 -16.61
CA ASP A 69 -24.94 1.13 -17.47
C ASP A 69 -26.27 0.63 -16.89
N ASN A 70 -26.30 -0.55 -16.28
CA ASN A 70 -27.49 -1.12 -15.65
C ASN A 70 -27.96 -0.30 -14.44
N ALA A 71 -27.04 0.16 -13.60
CA ALA A 71 -27.37 1.00 -12.46
C ALA A 71 -27.97 2.34 -12.90
N LEU A 72 -27.36 2.98 -13.90
CA LEU A 72 -27.81 4.26 -14.43
C LEU A 72 -29.16 4.16 -15.15
N ALA A 73 -29.41 3.07 -15.87
CA ALA A 73 -30.70 2.82 -16.49
C ALA A 73 -31.82 2.70 -15.44
N GLU A 74 -31.56 1.99 -14.34
CA GLU A 74 -32.50 1.87 -13.23
C GLU A 74 -32.70 3.20 -12.49
N ALA A 75 -31.61 3.95 -12.24
CA ALA A 75 -31.66 5.27 -11.62
C ALA A 75 -32.52 6.24 -12.45
N THR A 76 -32.32 6.26 -13.77
CA THR A 76 -33.09 7.08 -14.71
C THR A 76 -34.58 6.70 -14.67
N ALA A 77 -34.89 5.40 -14.65
CA ALA A 77 -36.27 4.92 -14.59
C ALA A 77 -36.97 5.26 -13.25
N GLN A 78 -36.24 5.23 -12.13
CA GLN A 78 -36.81 5.48 -10.80
C GLN A 78 -36.91 6.96 -10.44
N HIS A 79 -35.93 7.76 -10.87
CA HIS A 79 -35.73 9.12 -10.38
C HIS A 79 -35.77 10.19 -11.47
N GLY A 80 -35.95 9.80 -12.74
CA GLY A 80 -36.18 10.74 -13.83
C GLY A 80 -35.07 11.78 -13.96
N ASP A 81 -35.45 13.06 -13.94
CA ASP A 81 -34.56 14.22 -14.08
C ASP A 81 -34.02 14.75 -12.74
N ALA A 82 -34.14 13.99 -11.65
CA ALA A 82 -33.61 14.40 -10.34
C ALA A 82 -32.08 14.65 -10.37
N ALA A 83 -31.35 14.01 -11.28
CA ALA A 83 -29.93 14.21 -11.50
C ALA A 83 -29.55 14.06 -12.98
N ARG A 84 -28.36 14.54 -13.33
CA ARG A 84 -27.69 14.20 -14.58
C ARG A 84 -26.95 12.88 -14.40
N TRP A 85 -27.51 11.80 -14.95
CA TRP A 85 -26.94 10.45 -14.89
C TRP A 85 -25.86 10.30 -15.96
N LEU A 86 -24.62 10.03 -15.55
CA LEU A 86 -23.46 10.03 -16.42
C LEU A 86 -22.66 8.73 -16.26
N ARG A 87 -22.45 8.01 -17.38
CA ARG A 87 -21.56 6.85 -17.37
C ARG A 87 -20.11 7.31 -17.38
N LEU A 88 -19.40 7.07 -16.29
CA LEU A 88 -18.02 7.54 -16.10
C LEU A 88 -17.29 6.67 -15.08
N ASP A 89 -16.10 6.18 -15.46
CA ASP A 89 -15.11 5.69 -14.48
C ASP A 89 -14.39 6.90 -13.87
N ILE A 90 -14.64 7.17 -12.58
CA ILE A 90 -14.11 8.35 -11.90
C ILE A 90 -12.56 8.38 -11.86
N GLU A 91 -11.87 7.25 -11.98
CA GLU A 91 -10.41 7.21 -11.90
C GLU A 91 -9.72 7.28 -13.28
N LEU A 92 -10.42 6.89 -14.35
CA LEU A 92 -9.80 6.66 -15.66
C LEU A 92 -10.36 7.54 -16.79
N ASP A 93 -11.63 7.94 -16.72
CA ASP A 93 -12.27 8.70 -17.78
C ASP A 93 -12.06 10.22 -17.64
N ASP A 94 -12.23 10.95 -18.75
CA ASP A 94 -12.19 12.41 -18.77
C ASP A 94 -13.44 13.02 -18.10
N TRP A 95 -13.21 13.99 -17.23
CA TRP A 95 -14.24 14.69 -16.47
C TRP A 95 -14.85 15.89 -17.20
N ALA A 96 -14.55 16.08 -18.49
CA ALA A 96 -15.17 17.12 -19.32
C ALA A 96 -16.72 17.18 -19.25
N PRO A 97 -17.47 16.07 -19.13
CA PRO A 97 -18.94 16.12 -19.00
C PRO A 97 -19.45 16.70 -17.67
N LEU A 98 -18.62 16.71 -16.63
CA LEU A 98 -18.96 17.21 -15.30
C LEU A 98 -19.01 18.74 -15.26
N HIS A 99 -19.77 19.31 -14.33
CA HIS A 99 -19.84 20.76 -14.18
C HIS A 99 -18.46 21.45 -14.11
N ALA A 100 -18.13 22.27 -15.11
CA ALA A 100 -16.83 22.93 -15.23
C ALA A 100 -16.50 23.87 -14.04
N GLU A 101 -17.52 24.52 -13.48
CA GLU A 101 -17.42 25.45 -12.34
C GLU A 101 -17.21 24.76 -10.98
N GLY A 102 -17.08 23.43 -10.95
CA GLY A 102 -16.90 22.66 -9.72
C GLY A 102 -18.18 22.47 -8.90
N TYR A 103 -17.99 21.97 -7.69
CA TYR A 103 -19.04 21.46 -6.80
C TYR A 103 -18.95 22.06 -5.40
N ASP A 104 -20.11 22.25 -4.79
CA ASP A 104 -20.24 22.65 -3.38
C ASP A 104 -20.15 21.41 -2.47
N VAL A 105 -20.59 20.25 -2.96
CA VAL A 105 -20.39 18.97 -2.29
C VAL A 105 -20.05 17.85 -3.29
N ILE A 106 -19.12 16.98 -2.93
CA ILE A 106 -18.83 15.73 -3.64
C ILE A 106 -19.00 14.59 -2.64
N ILE A 107 -19.76 13.54 -2.97
CA ILE A 107 -20.04 12.45 -2.05
C ILE A 107 -19.57 11.12 -2.63
N LEU A 108 -18.86 10.35 -1.79
CA LEU A 108 -18.45 8.97 -2.06
C LEU A 108 -19.12 8.07 -1.02
N ARG A 109 -20.30 7.53 -1.34
CA ARG A 109 -21.05 6.63 -0.47
C ARG A 109 -20.83 5.18 -0.89
N PHE A 110 -20.18 4.38 -0.04
CA PHE A 110 -19.76 3.01 -0.34
C PHE A 110 -18.80 2.86 -1.53
N VAL A 111 -18.09 3.92 -1.90
CA VAL A 111 -17.18 3.92 -3.06
C VAL A 111 -15.71 3.94 -2.65
N TYR A 112 -15.34 4.71 -1.63
CA TYR A 112 -13.95 4.95 -1.27
C TYR A 112 -13.10 3.66 -1.13
N PRO A 113 -13.60 2.57 -0.50
CA PRO A 113 -12.86 1.31 -0.44
C PRO A 113 -12.50 0.69 -1.79
N PHE A 114 -13.29 0.96 -2.84
CA PHE A 114 -13.16 0.39 -4.19
C PHE A 114 -12.26 1.21 -5.13
N LEU A 115 -11.88 2.43 -4.74
CA LEU A 115 -10.93 3.24 -5.51
C LEU A 115 -9.54 2.59 -5.53
N LYS A 116 -8.94 2.45 -6.72
CA LYS A 116 -7.59 1.90 -6.92
C LYS A 116 -6.50 2.93 -6.63
N HIS A 117 -6.82 4.22 -6.80
CA HIS A 117 -5.91 5.34 -6.67
C HIS A 117 -6.45 6.42 -5.71
N ARG A 118 -6.94 5.99 -4.53
CA ARG A 118 -7.57 6.82 -3.47
C ARG A 118 -6.97 8.23 -3.35
N ASP A 119 -5.69 8.35 -3.03
CA ASP A 119 -5.04 9.67 -2.83
C ASP A 119 -5.09 10.57 -4.06
N ARG A 120 -4.88 10.00 -5.25
CA ARG A 120 -4.91 10.75 -6.50
C ARG A 120 -6.33 11.21 -6.80
N THR A 121 -7.29 10.30 -6.67
CA THR A 121 -8.71 10.54 -6.94
C THR A 121 -9.26 11.58 -5.97
N MET A 122 -9.00 11.46 -4.67
CA MET A 122 -9.43 12.42 -3.65
C MET A 122 -8.81 13.82 -3.88
N ARG A 123 -7.53 13.91 -4.25
CA ARG A 123 -6.91 15.20 -4.62
C ARG A 123 -7.54 15.82 -5.86
N ALA A 124 -7.76 15.02 -6.90
CA ALA A 124 -8.38 15.50 -8.14
C ALA A 124 -9.81 15.99 -7.87
N LEU A 125 -10.60 15.25 -7.08
CA LEU A 125 -11.93 15.67 -6.64
C LEU A 125 -11.87 16.94 -5.77
N GLY A 126 -10.87 17.05 -4.87
CA GLY A 126 -10.63 18.26 -4.09
C GLY A 126 -10.38 19.49 -4.97
N GLY A 127 -9.66 19.33 -6.09
CA GLY A 127 -9.47 20.37 -7.10
C GLY A 127 -10.74 20.77 -7.86
N ARG A 128 -11.83 20.00 -7.74
CA ARG A 128 -13.16 20.33 -8.31
C ARG A 128 -14.09 20.97 -7.28
N LEU A 129 -13.65 21.19 -6.04
CA LEU A 129 -14.45 21.91 -5.04
C LEU A 129 -14.46 23.41 -5.33
N ARG A 130 -15.63 24.01 -5.14
CA ARG A 130 -15.79 25.46 -5.02
C ARG A 130 -15.26 25.94 -3.68
N SER A 131 -15.06 27.25 -3.56
CA SER A 131 -14.68 27.86 -2.29
C SER A 131 -15.70 27.52 -1.20
N GLY A 132 -15.24 26.95 -0.09
CA GLY A 132 -16.11 26.48 1.01
C GLY A 132 -16.77 25.11 0.78
N GLY A 133 -16.51 24.45 -0.35
CA GLY A 133 -17.06 23.12 -0.65
C GLY A 133 -16.48 22.00 0.21
N ALA A 134 -17.14 20.84 0.18
CA ALA A 134 -16.72 19.65 0.93
C ALA A 134 -16.68 18.38 0.07
N ILE A 135 -15.82 17.44 0.48
CA ILE A 135 -16.02 16.02 0.15
C ILE A 135 -16.62 15.31 1.36
N VAL A 136 -17.63 14.48 1.12
CA VAL A 136 -18.21 13.59 2.13
C VAL A 136 -17.92 12.14 1.76
N VAL A 137 -17.27 11.40 2.65
CA VAL A 137 -17.06 9.95 2.50
C VAL A 137 -17.96 9.23 3.49
N ILE A 138 -18.76 8.29 2.99
CA ILE A 138 -19.64 7.46 3.81
C ILE A 138 -19.28 6.00 3.57
N ALA A 139 -18.82 5.30 4.61
CA ALA A 139 -18.37 3.92 4.50
C ALA A 139 -18.64 3.13 5.79
N PRO A 140 -18.77 1.79 5.73
CA PRO A 140 -18.86 0.96 6.93
C PRO A 140 -17.58 1.08 7.76
N LEU A 141 -17.67 0.93 9.07
CA LEU A 141 -16.51 0.85 9.96
C LEU A 141 -16.05 -0.61 10.10
N ALA A 142 -14.74 -0.84 10.07
CA ALA A 142 -14.18 -2.18 10.20
C ALA A 142 -14.50 -2.82 11.56
N ALA A 143 -14.66 -1.99 12.60
CA ALA A 143 -15.07 -2.41 13.95
C ALA A 143 -16.47 -3.02 13.98
N ASP A 144 -17.39 -2.50 13.16
CA ASP A 144 -18.79 -2.90 13.12
C ASP A 144 -19.12 -3.83 11.93
N THR A 145 -18.10 -4.21 11.16
CA THR A 145 -18.24 -5.05 9.95
C THR A 145 -17.68 -6.46 10.19
N PRO A 146 -18.45 -7.52 9.88
CA PRO A 146 -17.98 -8.90 9.95
C PRO A 146 -16.65 -9.10 9.20
N ALA A 147 -15.79 -9.97 9.71
CA ALA A 147 -14.41 -10.14 9.23
C ALA A 147 -14.35 -10.38 7.71
N GLU A 148 -15.26 -11.18 7.18
CA GLU A 148 -15.41 -11.51 5.76
C GLU A 148 -15.73 -10.30 4.87
N ARG A 149 -16.20 -9.19 5.44
CA ARG A 149 -16.59 -7.97 4.74
C ARG A 149 -15.75 -6.75 5.11
N ARG A 150 -14.71 -6.90 5.95
CA ARG A 150 -13.84 -5.76 6.34
C ARG A 150 -13.15 -5.09 5.15
N GLY A 151 -12.90 -5.81 4.05
CA GLY A 151 -12.32 -5.24 2.83
C GLY A 151 -13.17 -4.17 2.12
N ILE A 152 -14.41 -3.93 2.57
CA ILE A 152 -15.28 -2.85 2.09
C ILE A 152 -15.62 -1.83 3.19
N ALA A 153 -14.92 -1.90 4.32
CA ALA A 153 -15.08 -1.02 5.48
C ALA A 153 -13.77 -0.25 5.72
N LEU A 154 -13.85 0.89 6.41
CA LEU A 154 -12.70 1.69 6.80
C LEU A 154 -12.31 1.41 8.24
N ASP A 155 -11.00 1.27 8.48
CA ASP A 155 -10.43 1.28 9.82
C ASP A 155 -9.90 2.68 10.21
N GLU A 156 -9.44 2.82 11.46
CA GLU A 156 -8.93 4.09 11.97
C GLU A 156 -7.69 4.59 11.23
N VAL A 157 -6.86 3.69 10.70
CA VAL A 157 -5.66 4.08 9.93
C VAL A 157 -6.09 4.69 8.60
N GLU A 158 -7.02 4.06 7.89
CA GLU A 158 -7.57 4.55 6.63
C GLU A 158 -8.34 5.88 6.82
N LEU A 159 -9.05 6.04 7.94
CA LEU A 159 -9.72 7.30 8.28
C LEU A 159 -8.74 8.44 8.59
N VAL A 160 -7.58 8.14 9.20
CA VAL A 160 -6.51 9.13 9.41
C VAL A 160 -5.86 9.51 8.08
N GLN A 161 -5.55 8.53 7.24
CA GLN A 161 -4.98 8.77 5.90
C GLN A 161 -5.91 9.60 5.01
N LEU A 162 -7.21 9.30 5.04
CA LEU A 162 -8.24 10.06 4.33
C LEU A 162 -8.21 11.57 4.69
N GLY A 163 -7.91 11.88 5.95
CA GLY A 163 -7.84 13.26 6.46
C GLY A 163 -6.55 14.01 6.13
N ALA A 164 -5.44 13.32 5.87
CA ALA A 164 -4.10 13.92 5.83
C ALA A 164 -3.88 15.02 4.75
N GLY A 165 -4.77 15.12 3.76
CA GLY A 165 -4.71 16.15 2.70
C GLY A 165 -5.68 17.32 2.89
N TRP A 166 -6.30 17.48 4.05
CA TRP A 166 -7.41 18.40 4.29
C TRP A 166 -7.17 19.26 5.52
N ALA A 167 -7.54 20.55 5.41
CA ALA A 167 -7.38 21.51 6.50
C ALA A 167 -8.38 21.30 7.63
N ASP A 168 -9.56 20.76 7.32
CA ASP A 168 -10.63 20.51 8.28
C ASP A 168 -11.32 19.18 7.98
N ILE A 169 -11.55 18.42 9.07
CA ILE A 169 -12.03 17.03 9.04
C ILE A 169 -13.04 16.86 10.18
N GLU A 170 -14.29 16.60 9.83
CA GLU A 170 -15.34 16.27 10.80
C GLU A 170 -15.74 14.80 10.64
N ARG A 171 -15.83 14.05 11.74
CA ARG A 171 -16.24 12.64 11.74
C ARG A 171 -17.52 12.46 12.57
N HIS A 172 -18.47 11.73 12.01
CA HIS A 172 -19.74 11.40 12.66
C HIS A 172 -20.09 9.93 12.46
N ASP A 173 -20.84 9.37 13.41
CA ASP A 173 -21.50 8.07 13.21
C ASP A 173 -22.85 8.26 12.53
N ALA A 174 -23.06 7.46 11.48
CA ALA A 174 -24.31 7.32 10.78
C ALA A 174 -24.82 5.87 10.87
N GLU A 175 -25.16 5.44 12.09
CA GLU A 175 -25.71 4.10 12.37
C GLU A 175 -24.75 2.98 11.93
N GLY A 176 -23.51 3.01 12.44
CA GLY A 176 -22.45 2.04 12.11
C GLY A 176 -21.72 2.35 10.79
N LEU A 177 -21.94 3.53 10.22
CA LEU A 177 -21.18 4.05 9.10
C LEU A 177 -20.33 5.24 9.55
N ALA A 178 -19.07 5.26 9.13
CA ALA A 178 -18.27 6.48 9.16
C ALA A 178 -18.89 7.49 8.20
N PHE A 179 -19.18 8.69 8.70
CA PHE A 179 -19.56 9.85 7.91
C PHE A 179 -18.47 10.91 8.10
N VAL A 180 -17.64 11.10 7.09
CA VAL A 180 -16.45 11.97 7.16
C VAL A 180 -16.64 13.16 6.21
N VAL A 181 -16.56 14.37 6.75
CA VAL A 181 -16.63 15.62 6.00
C VAL A 181 -15.23 16.22 5.92
N LEU A 182 -14.80 16.56 4.71
CA LEU A 182 -13.44 17.01 4.40
C LEU A 182 -13.49 18.37 3.70
N ARG A 183 -12.74 19.35 4.21
CA ARG A 183 -12.71 20.73 3.67
C ARG A 183 -11.30 21.28 3.58
N GLY A 184 -11.13 22.25 2.68
CA GLY A 184 -9.86 22.94 2.47
C GLY A 184 -8.75 22.00 2.04
N PRO A 185 -8.78 21.48 0.79
CA PRO A 185 -7.72 20.61 0.29
C PRO A 185 -6.37 21.34 0.37
N GLN A 186 -5.40 20.73 1.03
CA GLN A 186 -4.07 21.33 1.20
C GLN A 186 -3.15 20.92 0.05
N PRO A 187 -2.36 21.86 -0.49
CA PRO A 187 -1.26 21.50 -1.38
C PRO A 187 -0.27 20.64 -0.60
N ALA A 188 0.23 19.57 -1.21
CA ALA A 188 1.20 18.69 -0.56
C ALA A 188 2.44 19.49 -0.14
N GLU A 189 2.60 19.80 1.15
CA GLU A 189 3.91 20.13 1.68
C GLU A 189 4.80 18.90 1.50
N ALA A 190 6.00 19.10 0.95
CA ALA A 190 7.02 18.07 0.79
C ALA A 190 7.53 17.64 2.19
N THR A 191 6.70 16.91 2.92
CA THR A 191 7.10 16.21 4.12
C THR A 191 7.79 14.91 3.67
N PRO A 192 9.03 14.64 4.09
CA PRO A 192 9.70 13.39 3.72
C PRO A 192 8.91 12.22 4.29
N LEU A 193 8.50 11.30 3.43
CA LEU A 193 7.85 10.05 3.85
C LEU A 193 8.88 9.20 4.63
N PRO A 194 8.53 8.68 5.83
CA PRO A 194 9.19 7.51 6.37
C PRO A 194 8.95 6.33 5.43
N GLU A 195 9.97 5.50 5.22
CA GLU A 195 9.91 4.34 4.31
C GLU A 195 8.74 3.40 4.64
N PRO A 196 8.03 2.86 3.63
CA PRO A 196 6.95 1.92 3.87
C PRO A 196 7.50 0.56 4.30
N SER A 197 7.19 0.15 5.53
CA SER A 197 7.22 -1.25 5.93
C SER A 197 6.13 -1.99 5.16
N ALA A 198 6.54 -2.88 4.27
CA ALA A 198 5.65 -3.87 3.67
C ALA A 198 5.21 -4.85 4.76
N ASP A 199 3.92 -4.91 5.09
CA ASP A 199 3.13 -6.14 4.95
C ASP A 199 1.63 -5.94 5.26
N HIS A 200 0.81 -6.81 4.65
CA HIS A 200 -0.61 -7.13 4.87
C HIS A 200 -1.68 -6.24 4.20
N THR A 201 -2.57 -6.68 3.30
CA THR A 201 -2.81 -7.98 2.61
C THR A 201 -3.86 -7.71 1.51
N ARG A 202 -3.64 -8.20 0.29
CA ARG A 202 -4.74 -8.58 -0.62
C ARG A 202 -4.87 -10.10 -0.54
N TYR A 203 -5.96 -10.58 0.04
CA TYR A 203 -6.47 -11.92 -0.20
C TYR A 203 -7.99 -11.89 -0.14
N ALA A 204 -8.63 -12.32 -1.21
CA ALA A 204 -10.00 -12.82 -1.18
C ALA A 204 -9.97 -14.24 -1.81
N PRO A 205 -10.72 -15.21 -1.27
CA PRO A 205 -10.55 -16.63 -1.59
C PRO A 205 -11.26 -17.04 -2.88
N ALA A 206 -10.75 -18.09 -3.51
CA ALA A 206 -11.49 -18.92 -4.44
C ALA A 206 -11.70 -20.33 -3.82
N ASP A 207 -12.96 -20.70 -3.73
CA ASP A 207 -13.61 -22.01 -3.60
C ASP A 207 -12.97 -23.14 -2.78
N ALA A 208 -13.76 -23.54 -1.79
CA ALA A 208 -13.61 -24.66 -0.89
C ALA A 208 -13.46 -26.00 -1.62
N ARG A 209 -12.26 -26.59 -1.57
CA ARG A 209 -12.08 -28.05 -1.57
C ARG A 209 -10.96 -28.44 -0.62
N GLY A 210 -11.34 -28.91 0.57
CA GLY A 210 -10.47 -29.61 1.52
C GLY A 210 -9.97 -28.77 2.70
N ALA A 211 -10.85 -28.30 3.57
CA ALA A 211 -10.44 -27.74 4.86
C ALA A 211 -10.48 -28.84 5.94
N THR A 212 -9.32 -29.14 6.51
CA THR A 212 -9.19 -29.71 7.87
C THR A 212 -9.84 -28.73 8.87
N PRO A 213 -10.40 -29.20 10.01
CA PRO A 213 -11.22 -28.36 10.86
C PRO A 213 -10.42 -27.18 11.43
N THR A 214 -10.95 -25.97 11.30
CA THR A 214 -10.41 -24.76 11.93
C THR A 214 -10.50 -24.91 13.45
N SER A 215 -9.38 -24.76 14.16
CA SER A 215 -9.34 -24.78 15.62
C SER A 215 -10.20 -23.65 16.19
N ARG A 216 -10.88 -23.88 17.33
CA ARG A 216 -11.72 -22.85 17.95
C ARG A 216 -10.85 -21.76 18.56
N GLN A 217 -11.35 -20.54 18.60
CA GLN A 217 -10.64 -19.38 19.14
C GLN A 217 -11.27 -18.92 20.46
N HIS A 218 -10.45 -18.61 21.46
CA HIS A 218 -10.87 -18.19 22.79
C HIS A 218 -10.11 -16.94 23.24
N HIS A 219 -10.77 -16.03 23.96
CA HIS A 219 -10.20 -14.72 24.32
C HIS A 219 -9.95 -14.59 25.83
N PHE A 220 -8.73 -14.18 26.17
CA PHE A 220 -8.21 -14.14 27.54
C PHE A 220 -7.57 -12.78 27.79
N THR A 221 -7.84 -12.15 28.93
CA THR A 221 -7.21 -10.86 29.27
C THR A 221 -5.99 -11.07 30.15
N LEU A 222 -4.83 -10.54 29.75
CA LEU A 222 -3.59 -10.55 30.53
C LEU A 222 -3.21 -9.13 30.91
N LEU A 223 -2.87 -8.90 32.19
CA LEU A 223 -2.25 -7.64 32.60
C LEU A 223 -0.89 -7.49 31.92
N GLU A 224 -0.48 -6.25 31.66
CA GLU A 224 0.76 -5.87 30.95
C GLU A 224 1.98 -6.73 31.32
N ARG A 225 2.25 -6.87 32.62
CA ARG A 225 3.39 -7.68 33.09
C ARG A 225 3.35 -9.13 32.61
N TYR A 226 2.17 -9.75 32.61
CA TYR A 226 1.97 -11.14 32.21
C TYR A 226 2.00 -11.27 30.69
N TYR A 227 1.42 -10.31 29.99
CA TYR A 227 1.50 -10.24 28.53
C TYR A 227 2.96 -10.20 28.07
N ALA A 228 3.78 -9.32 28.67
CA ALA A 228 5.20 -9.21 28.35
C ALA A 228 5.98 -10.51 28.63
N GLN A 229 5.63 -11.27 29.68
CA GLN A 229 6.26 -12.56 29.96
C GLN A 229 5.90 -13.64 28.92
N VAL A 230 4.66 -13.66 28.42
CA VAL A 230 4.25 -14.57 27.33
C VAL A 230 4.92 -14.17 26.03
N GLU A 231 4.95 -12.86 25.71
CA GLU A 231 5.59 -12.33 24.51
C GLU A 231 7.10 -12.62 24.48
N ALA A 232 7.76 -12.54 25.64
CA ALA A 232 9.17 -12.89 25.81
C ALA A 232 9.44 -14.40 25.90
N GLY A 233 8.40 -15.25 25.82
CA GLY A 233 8.52 -16.71 25.86
C GLY A 233 8.92 -17.30 27.22
N ARG A 234 8.84 -16.53 28.31
CA ARG A 234 9.17 -17.00 29.67
C ARG A 234 8.00 -17.65 30.38
N LYS A 235 6.78 -17.16 30.13
CA LYS A 235 5.52 -17.71 30.66
C LYS A 235 4.89 -18.64 29.62
N THR A 236 4.72 -19.91 29.98
CA THR A 236 4.19 -20.97 29.10
C THR A 236 3.00 -21.72 29.70
N ILE A 237 2.60 -21.37 30.92
CA ILE A 237 1.40 -21.89 31.57
C ILE A 237 0.53 -20.71 31.97
N GLU A 238 -0.72 -20.72 31.54
CA GLU A 238 -1.73 -19.77 31.97
C GLU A 238 -2.71 -20.40 32.96
N VAL A 239 -3.02 -19.71 34.05
CA VAL A 239 -3.91 -20.20 35.11
C VAL A 239 -5.23 -19.45 35.09
N ARG A 240 -6.35 -20.17 35.02
CA ARG A 240 -7.71 -19.61 35.17
C ARG A 240 -8.58 -20.50 36.04
N VAL A 241 -9.71 -19.96 36.49
CA VAL A 241 -10.79 -20.75 37.08
C VAL A 241 -11.74 -21.28 35.98
N GLY A 242 -12.37 -22.43 36.25
CA GLY A 242 -13.22 -23.21 35.34
C GLY A 242 -14.58 -22.61 35.02
N THR A 243 -14.64 -21.31 34.71
CA THR A 243 -15.85 -20.71 34.12
C THR A 243 -16.19 -21.37 32.79
N THR A 244 -17.46 -21.33 32.39
CA THR A 244 -17.99 -22.02 31.19
C THR A 244 -17.14 -21.80 29.94
N GLY A 245 -16.66 -20.57 29.69
CA GLY A 245 -15.81 -20.28 28.53
C GLY A 245 -14.38 -20.83 28.63
N LYS A 246 -13.82 -20.92 29.85
CA LYS A 246 -12.46 -21.45 30.06
C LYS A 246 -12.44 -22.98 30.09
N ALA A 247 -13.51 -23.59 30.59
CA ALA A 247 -13.70 -25.04 30.60
C ALA A 247 -13.95 -25.64 29.21
N ALA A 248 -14.32 -24.81 28.22
CA ALA A 248 -14.61 -25.24 26.85
C ALA A 248 -13.39 -25.28 25.91
N VAL A 249 -12.21 -24.89 26.39
CA VAL A 249 -10.97 -24.89 25.61
C VAL A 249 -10.43 -26.32 25.51
N GLU A 250 -10.10 -26.74 24.30
CA GLU A 250 -9.51 -28.05 24.03
C GLU A 250 -8.07 -27.93 23.49
N SER A 251 -7.31 -29.04 23.54
CA SER A 251 -5.96 -29.07 22.96
C SER A 251 -6.03 -28.83 21.45
N GLY A 252 -5.18 -27.94 20.94
CA GLY A 252 -5.18 -27.47 19.56
C GLY A 252 -5.98 -26.19 19.32
N ASP A 253 -6.80 -25.74 20.28
CA ASP A 253 -7.50 -24.46 20.19
C ASP A 253 -6.54 -23.28 20.29
N THR A 254 -6.94 -22.16 19.67
CA THR A 254 -6.21 -20.89 19.74
C THR A 254 -6.70 -20.07 20.92
N ILE A 255 -5.79 -19.63 21.79
CA ILE A 255 -6.07 -18.66 22.83
C ILE A 255 -5.44 -17.33 22.41
N VAL A 256 -6.27 -16.29 22.28
CA VAL A 256 -5.81 -14.91 22.07
C VAL A 256 -5.75 -14.20 23.41
N PHE A 257 -4.56 -13.76 23.80
CA PHE A 257 -4.33 -12.88 24.93
C PHE A 257 -4.47 -11.43 24.52
N HIS A 258 -5.23 -10.68 25.30
CA HIS A 258 -5.48 -9.25 25.15
C HIS A 258 -4.86 -8.51 26.33
N GLU A 259 -4.00 -7.54 26.04
CA GLU A 259 -3.57 -6.57 27.05
C GLU A 259 -4.60 -5.44 27.14
N PRO A 260 -5.18 -5.17 28.32
CA PRO A 260 -6.10 -4.05 28.51
C PRO A 260 -5.51 -2.72 28.04
N ASP A 261 -6.35 -1.90 27.41
CA ASP A 261 -6.08 -0.49 27.09
C ASP A 261 -4.93 -0.20 26.10
N SER A 262 -4.21 -1.22 25.61
CA SER A 262 -3.11 -1.06 24.63
C SER A 262 -3.45 -1.49 23.21
N GLY A 263 -4.51 -2.30 23.03
CA GLY A 263 -4.85 -2.93 21.76
C GLY A 263 -3.88 -4.04 21.32
N ARG A 264 -2.95 -4.45 22.19
CA ARG A 264 -1.99 -5.52 21.90
C ARG A 264 -2.65 -6.89 22.07
N GLU A 265 -2.45 -7.75 21.06
CA GLU A 265 -2.93 -9.11 21.03
C GLU A 265 -1.82 -10.11 20.72
N LEU A 266 -1.86 -11.26 21.39
CA LEU A 266 -0.94 -12.38 21.18
C LEU A 266 -1.70 -13.70 21.16
N ASP A 267 -1.59 -14.46 20.08
CA ASP A 267 -2.16 -15.80 19.97
C ASP A 267 -1.18 -16.92 20.35
N ILE A 268 -1.70 -17.92 21.05
CA ILE A 268 -1.00 -19.18 21.34
C ILE A 268 -1.90 -20.36 21.00
N VAL A 269 -1.29 -21.55 20.85
CA VAL A 269 -2.04 -22.81 20.70
C VAL A 269 -2.00 -23.56 22.03
N ALA A 270 -3.17 -23.87 22.58
CA ALA A 270 -3.28 -24.67 23.80
C ALA A 270 -2.79 -26.09 23.53
N LYS A 271 -1.78 -26.55 24.27
CA LYS A 271 -1.18 -27.88 24.12
C LYS A 271 -1.78 -28.88 25.10
N ARG A 272 -1.86 -28.50 26.37
CA ARG A 272 -2.45 -29.31 27.44
C ARG A 272 -3.31 -28.42 28.33
N ILE A 273 -4.47 -28.95 28.71
CA ILE A 273 -5.38 -28.31 29.66
C ILE A 273 -5.53 -29.27 30.84
N THR A 274 -5.04 -28.88 32.02
CA THR A 274 -5.05 -29.73 33.21
C THR A 274 -5.97 -29.13 34.27
N PRO A 275 -7.01 -29.85 34.74
CA PRO A 275 -7.84 -29.42 35.85
C PRO A 275 -7.22 -29.78 37.20
N TYR A 276 -7.40 -28.90 38.19
CA TYR A 276 -6.98 -29.05 39.59
C TYR A 276 -8.11 -28.65 40.54
N GLY A 277 -8.12 -29.25 41.73
CA GLY A 277 -9.10 -28.95 42.77
C GLY A 277 -8.81 -27.65 43.54
N SER A 278 -7.57 -27.14 43.51
CA SER A 278 -7.18 -25.89 44.16
C SER A 278 -5.93 -25.27 43.52
N PHE A 279 -5.66 -23.99 43.83
CA PHE A 279 -4.41 -23.33 43.42
C PHE A 279 -3.19 -23.94 44.11
N ASP A 280 -3.33 -24.44 45.34
CA ASP A 280 -2.26 -25.11 46.07
C ASP A 280 -1.83 -26.41 45.37
N GLU A 281 -2.80 -27.20 44.91
CA GLU A 281 -2.58 -28.42 44.14
C GLU A 281 -1.93 -28.11 42.78
N LEU A 282 -2.44 -27.11 42.06
CA LEU A 282 -1.85 -26.67 40.78
C LEU A 282 -0.38 -26.25 40.97
N LEU A 283 -0.09 -25.37 41.93
CA LEU A 283 1.27 -24.88 42.19
C LEU A 283 2.20 -25.92 42.84
N ALA A 284 1.68 -27.08 43.24
CA ALA A 284 2.49 -28.22 43.66
C ALA A 284 2.82 -29.16 42.48
N ALA A 285 1.96 -29.18 41.45
CA ALA A 285 2.08 -30.08 40.30
C ALA A 285 2.75 -29.44 39.08
N GLU A 286 2.53 -28.14 38.84
CA GLU A 286 3.11 -27.39 37.73
C GLU A 286 4.30 -26.55 38.20
N ASP A 287 5.25 -26.28 37.30
CA ASP A 287 6.42 -25.45 37.59
C ASP A 287 6.01 -23.96 37.76
N PRO A 288 6.16 -23.36 38.96
CA PRO A 288 5.80 -21.96 39.19
C PRO A 288 6.54 -20.99 38.27
N ALA A 289 7.77 -21.31 37.85
CA ALA A 289 8.53 -20.44 36.94
C ALA A 289 7.92 -20.34 35.53
N ARG A 290 7.12 -21.34 35.13
CA ARG A 290 6.38 -21.35 33.85
C ARG A 290 5.04 -20.61 33.94
N ILE A 291 4.55 -20.34 35.16
CA ILE A 291 3.27 -19.64 35.44
C ILE A 291 3.51 -18.14 35.63
N ASP A 292 4.47 -17.77 36.47
CA ASP A 292 4.93 -16.40 36.69
C ASP A 292 6.42 -16.43 37.04
N PRO A 293 7.33 -16.25 36.06
CA PRO A 293 8.77 -16.36 36.26
C PRO A 293 9.35 -15.32 37.23
N ASP A 294 8.60 -14.25 37.50
CA ASP A 294 9.07 -13.10 38.28
C ASP A 294 8.52 -13.12 39.73
N ALA A 295 7.87 -14.21 40.17
CA ALA A 295 7.26 -14.33 41.51
C ALA A 295 7.52 -15.70 42.17
N THR A 296 7.67 -15.74 43.50
CA THR A 296 7.79 -17.01 44.24
C THR A 296 6.47 -17.78 44.29
N ARG A 297 6.50 -19.08 44.63
CA ARG A 297 5.29 -19.90 44.79
C ARG A 297 4.29 -19.27 45.78
N GLU A 298 4.76 -18.75 46.90
CA GLU A 298 3.92 -18.10 47.91
C GLU A 298 3.27 -16.81 47.38
N GLU A 299 4.03 -15.99 46.65
CA GLU A 299 3.56 -14.75 46.03
C GLU A 299 2.55 -15.01 44.90
N GLN A 300 2.78 -16.06 44.11
CA GLN A 300 1.86 -16.53 43.09
C GLN A 300 0.55 -17.00 43.70
N LEU A 301 0.60 -17.83 44.75
CA LEU A 301 -0.59 -18.30 45.46
C LEU A 301 -1.40 -17.14 46.05
N ALA A 302 -0.72 -16.19 46.69
CA ALA A 302 -1.36 -15.00 47.24
C ALA A 302 -2.00 -14.14 46.13
N THR A 303 -1.32 -13.97 45.00
CA THR A 303 -1.82 -13.23 43.84
C THR A 303 -3.03 -13.91 43.20
N LEU A 304 -2.97 -15.23 42.99
CA LEU A 304 -4.07 -16.00 42.42
C LEU A 304 -5.33 -15.92 43.30
N ARG A 305 -5.19 -16.05 44.63
CA ARG A 305 -6.33 -15.91 45.56
C ARG A 305 -6.88 -14.49 45.65
N ARG A 306 -6.04 -13.48 45.41
CA ARG A 306 -6.48 -12.08 45.31
C ARG A 306 -7.31 -11.83 44.04
N ILE A 307 -6.92 -12.45 42.92
CA ILE A 307 -7.64 -12.36 41.64
C ILE A 307 -8.91 -13.24 41.65
N TYR A 308 -8.82 -14.42 42.27
CA TYR A 308 -9.84 -15.46 42.33
C TYR A 308 -10.11 -15.85 43.80
N PRO A 309 -11.07 -15.19 44.46
CA PRO A 309 -11.46 -15.56 45.83
C PRO A 309 -12.04 -16.99 45.91
N PRO A 310 -12.22 -17.57 47.12
CA PRO A 310 -12.56 -18.99 47.30
C PRO A 310 -13.76 -19.50 46.51
N HIS A 311 -14.80 -18.68 46.33
CA HIS A 311 -15.98 -19.05 45.53
C HIS A 311 -15.69 -19.18 44.02
N LYS A 312 -14.66 -18.49 43.51
CA LYS A 312 -14.18 -18.65 42.14
C LYS A 312 -13.23 -19.84 42.02
N GLU A 313 -12.38 -20.06 43.02
CA GLU A 313 -11.52 -21.25 43.10
C GLU A 313 -12.38 -22.54 43.10
N ALA A 314 -13.53 -22.53 43.78
CA ALA A 314 -14.50 -23.62 43.79
C ALA A 314 -15.11 -23.97 42.41
N LEU A 315 -14.93 -23.13 41.39
CA LEU A 315 -15.31 -23.45 40.00
C LEU A 315 -14.31 -24.44 39.34
N GLY A 316 -13.28 -24.87 40.07
CA GLY A 316 -12.16 -25.64 39.56
C GLY A 316 -11.07 -24.73 39.00
N VAL A 317 -9.83 -25.21 39.03
CA VAL A 317 -8.67 -24.47 38.52
C VAL A 317 -8.16 -25.17 37.26
N LEU A 318 -7.79 -24.39 36.24
CA LEU A 318 -7.30 -24.87 34.96
C LEU A 318 -5.91 -24.30 34.69
N ALA A 319 -4.97 -25.17 34.33
CA ALA A 319 -3.69 -24.80 33.74
C ALA A 319 -3.73 -25.03 32.23
N PHE A 320 -3.48 -23.97 31.45
CA PHE A 320 -3.34 -24.02 29.99
C PHE A 320 -1.85 -23.96 29.64
N GLU A 321 -1.28 -25.10 29.28
CA GLU A 321 0.10 -25.17 28.78
C GLU A 321 0.13 -24.87 27.29
N PHE A 322 1.14 -24.10 26.87
CA PHE A 322 1.40 -23.75 25.48
C PHE A 322 2.91 -23.60 25.22
N ASP A 323 3.32 -23.70 23.97
CA ASP A 323 4.72 -23.54 23.57
C ASP A 323 5.11 -22.06 23.43
N HIS A 324 6.43 -21.78 23.46
CA HIS A 324 6.99 -20.47 23.14
C HIS A 324 6.90 -20.20 21.63
N ARG A 325 5.71 -19.83 21.14
CA ARG A 325 5.39 -19.66 19.70
C ARG A 325 5.55 -20.97 18.88
N PRO A 326 4.71 -21.13 17.87
CA PRO A 326 5.24 -21.03 16.52
C PRO A 326 4.78 -19.69 15.97
N GLY A 327 5.67 -18.92 15.35
CA GLY A 327 5.22 -17.80 14.53
C GLY A 327 4.13 -18.32 13.59
N ARG A 328 3.00 -17.61 13.47
CA ARG A 328 1.94 -18.00 12.54
C ARG A 328 2.59 -18.45 11.23
N PRO A 329 2.22 -19.61 10.65
CA PRO A 329 2.56 -19.86 9.27
C PRO A 329 2.14 -18.62 8.49
N GLY A 330 3.11 -17.92 7.89
CA GLY A 330 2.80 -16.75 7.08
C GLY A 330 1.72 -17.13 6.07
N HIS A 331 0.79 -16.22 5.80
CA HIS A 331 -0.17 -16.47 4.74
C HIS A 331 0.60 -16.83 3.47
N THR A 332 0.26 -17.96 2.84
CA THR A 332 0.77 -18.27 1.49
C THR A 332 0.46 -17.09 0.59
N MET A 333 1.31 -16.75 -0.40
CA MET A 333 1.02 -15.68 -1.35
C MET A 333 -0.17 -16.06 -2.27
N PRO A 334 -1.07 -15.12 -2.62
CA PRO A 334 -2.29 -15.40 -3.41
C PRO A 334 -2.02 -15.72 -4.85
N LEU A 335 -0.84 -15.31 -5.29
CA LEU A 335 -0.32 -15.44 -6.63
C LEU A 335 0.95 -16.25 -6.54
N THR A 336 1.20 -17.07 -7.55
CA THR A 336 2.54 -17.60 -7.77
C THR A 336 3.51 -16.42 -7.96
N PRO A 337 4.83 -16.60 -7.69
CA PRO A 337 5.81 -15.54 -7.92
C PRO A 337 5.75 -14.96 -9.34
N ALA A 338 5.49 -15.81 -10.35
CA ALA A 338 5.35 -15.38 -11.74
C ALA A 338 4.17 -14.44 -11.95
N GLU A 339 3.00 -14.78 -11.40
CA GLU A 339 1.79 -13.94 -11.48
C GLU A 339 1.95 -12.65 -10.69
N TYR A 340 2.58 -12.70 -9.51
CA TYR A 340 2.85 -11.52 -8.70
C TYR A 340 3.73 -10.50 -9.44
N VAL A 341 4.81 -10.95 -10.08
CA VAL A 341 5.72 -10.08 -10.84
C VAL A 341 4.97 -9.34 -11.96
N GLN A 342 3.99 -9.97 -12.61
CA GLN A 342 3.19 -9.30 -13.65
C GLN A 342 2.34 -8.12 -13.12
N THR A 343 2.06 -8.06 -11.82
CA THR A 343 1.21 -7.01 -11.22
C THR A 343 1.98 -5.78 -10.75
N VAL A 344 3.30 -5.86 -10.64
CA VAL A 344 4.13 -4.75 -10.16
C VAL A 344 4.65 -3.91 -11.32
N PRO A 345 4.98 -2.62 -11.12
CA PRO A 345 5.64 -1.82 -12.14
C PRO A 345 6.94 -2.48 -12.61
N HIS A 346 7.12 -2.58 -13.92
CA HIS A 346 8.32 -3.13 -14.53
C HIS A 346 9.26 -2.01 -14.98
N HIS A 347 10.55 -2.25 -14.80
CA HIS A 347 11.62 -1.38 -15.30
C HIS A 347 12.60 -2.22 -16.09
N THR A 348 13.11 -1.67 -17.20
CA THR A 348 14.30 -2.25 -17.82
C THR A 348 15.54 -1.74 -17.11
N VAL A 349 16.56 -2.58 -16.98
CA VAL A 349 17.84 -2.19 -16.39
C VAL A 349 18.85 -1.97 -17.51
N TYR A 350 19.74 -0.99 -17.37
CA TYR A 350 20.84 -0.77 -18.30
C TYR A 350 22.16 -0.51 -17.55
N GLY A 351 23.26 -0.93 -18.15
CA GLY A 351 24.62 -0.74 -17.65
C GLY A 351 25.46 0.08 -18.61
N SER A 352 26.37 0.91 -18.12
CA SER A 352 27.31 1.63 -18.99
C SER A 352 28.63 1.95 -18.30
N LEU A 353 29.70 2.13 -19.11
CA LEU A 353 31.02 2.51 -18.64
C LEU A 353 31.36 3.95 -19.04
N TYR A 354 31.58 4.80 -18.06
CA TYR A 354 32.09 6.14 -18.27
C TYR A 354 33.63 6.09 -18.42
N ILE A 355 34.12 6.42 -19.61
CA ILE A 355 35.54 6.31 -19.97
C ILE A 355 36.12 7.70 -20.27
N ARG A 356 37.39 7.89 -19.93
CA ARG A 356 38.14 9.12 -20.19
C ARG A 356 39.43 8.87 -20.96
N ASP A 357 39.99 9.92 -21.53
CA ASP A 357 41.38 9.92 -22.02
C ASP A 357 42.39 10.27 -20.92
N GLU A 358 43.67 10.34 -21.31
CA GLU A 358 44.80 10.72 -20.44
C GLU A 358 44.67 12.14 -19.85
N HIS A 359 43.85 13.00 -20.46
CA HIS A 359 43.59 14.37 -20.04
C HIS A 359 42.28 14.51 -19.24
N ASP A 360 41.72 13.39 -18.75
CA ASP A 360 40.44 13.35 -18.03
C ASP A 360 39.23 13.86 -18.84
N ARG A 361 39.27 13.78 -20.17
CA ARG A 361 38.18 14.18 -21.07
C ARG A 361 37.26 12.98 -21.37
N PRO A 362 35.92 13.12 -21.31
CA PRO A 362 35.00 12.03 -21.60
C PRO A 362 35.09 11.53 -23.05
N VAL A 363 35.07 10.21 -23.20
CA VAL A 363 34.89 9.51 -24.47
C VAL A 363 33.40 9.24 -24.67
N GLN A 364 32.88 9.47 -25.88
CA GLN A 364 31.49 9.18 -26.23
C GLN A 364 31.42 8.49 -27.59
N LEU A 365 30.42 7.62 -27.74
CA LEU A 365 30.05 6.92 -28.97
C LEU A 365 28.77 7.55 -29.53
N ARG A 366 28.64 7.62 -30.85
CA ARG A 366 27.45 8.17 -31.52
C ARG A 366 26.61 7.05 -32.11
N SER A 367 25.37 6.95 -31.64
CA SER A 367 24.41 5.98 -32.14
C SER A 367 24.10 6.17 -33.62
N VAL A 368 23.89 5.07 -34.35
CA VAL A 368 23.28 5.09 -35.69
C VAL A 368 21.75 5.19 -35.62
N TYR A 369 21.15 4.94 -34.45
CA TYR A 369 19.70 4.94 -34.23
C TYR A 369 19.15 6.30 -33.78
N GLY A 370 17.86 6.50 -34.01
CA GLY A 370 17.11 7.67 -33.54
C GLY A 370 17.73 9.00 -33.99
N ASN A 371 17.83 9.96 -33.06
CA ASN A 371 18.43 11.28 -33.31
C ASN A 371 19.96 11.25 -33.28
N ARG A 372 20.60 10.07 -33.41
CA ARG A 372 22.05 9.89 -33.48
C ARG A 372 22.78 10.51 -32.29
N GLN A 373 22.27 10.21 -31.09
CA GLN A 373 22.73 10.78 -29.84
C GLN A 373 24.12 10.27 -29.45
N TRP A 374 24.81 11.05 -28.62
CA TRP A 374 26.08 10.68 -28.01
C TRP A 374 25.86 10.01 -26.65
N HIS A 375 26.52 8.88 -26.42
CA HIS A 375 26.41 8.12 -25.19
C HIS A 375 27.68 7.34 -24.86
N PHE A 376 27.74 6.87 -23.63
CA PHE A 376 28.77 5.95 -23.16
C PHE A 376 28.55 4.58 -23.80
N PRO A 377 29.59 3.74 -23.86
CA PRO A 377 29.36 2.34 -24.14
C PRO A 377 28.46 1.72 -23.07
N GLY A 378 27.42 1.02 -23.50
CA GLY A 378 26.41 0.45 -22.62
C GLY A 378 25.02 0.30 -23.26
N GLY A 379 24.29 -0.69 -22.77
CA GLY A 379 22.97 -1.09 -23.27
C GLY A 379 22.11 -1.72 -22.17
N ASN A 380 20.99 -2.32 -22.57
CA ASN A 380 20.06 -2.94 -21.62
C ASN A 380 20.59 -4.30 -21.15
N ALA A 381 20.25 -4.67 -19.93
CA ALA A 381 20.63 -5.95 -19.37
C ALA A 381 19.88 -7.10 -20.04
N ASP A 382 20.63 -8.16 -20.36
CA ASP A 382 20.05 -9.44 -20.77
C ASP A 382 19.57 -10.23 -19.55
N ALA A 383 18.79 -11.28 -19.80
CA ALA A 383 18.24 -12.11 -18.74
C ALA A 383 19.35 -12.77 -17.90
N GLY A 384 19.42 -12.39 -16.63
CA GLY A 384 20.37 -12.95 -15.66
C GLY A 384 21.66 -12.15 -15.48
N GLU A 385 21.87 -11.09 -16.27
CA GLU A 385 23.03 -10.20 -16.09
C GLU A 385 22.80 -9.19 -14.96
N ASP A 386 23.86 -8.89 -14.21
CA ASP A 386 23.92 -7.68 -13.40
C ASP A 386 24.31 -6.44 -14.24
N PRO A 387 24.06 -5.21 -13.76
CA PRO A 387 24.34 -4.00 -14.54
C PRO A 387 25.82 -3.79 -14.91
N LEU A 388 26.77 -4.33 -14.13
CA LEU A 388 28.19 -4.23 -14.42
C LEU A 388 28.60 -5.25 -15.49
N GLU A 389 28.04 -6.47 -15.44
CA GLU A 389 28.21 -7.47 -16.50
C GLU A 389 27.69 -6.94 -17.84
N THR A 390 26.48 -6.38 -17.85
CA THR A 390 25.92 -5.69 -19.02
C THR A 390 26.85 -4.59 -19.53
N ALA A 391 27.32 -3.69 -18.65
CA ALA A 391 28.22 -2.61 -19.05
C ALA A 391 29.53 -3.10 -19.69
N ARG A 392 30.05 -4.26 -19.23
CA ARG A 392 31.27 -4.87 -19.77
C ARG A 392 31.04 -5.57 -21.10
N ARG A 393 29.95 -6.33 -21.23
CA ARG A 393 29.56 -6.97 -22.48
C ARG A 393 29.41 -5.92 -23.58
N GLU A 394 28.60 -4.91 -23.32
CA GLU A 394 28.33 -3.80 -24.23
C GLU A 394 29.62 -3.05 -24.60
N ALA A 395 30.52 -2.80 -23.64
CA ALA A 395 31.81 -2.19 -23.96
C ALA A 395 32.67 -3.02 -24.92
N VAL A 396 32.65 -4.35 -24.81
CA VAL A 396 33.35 -5.24 -25.74
C VAL A 396 32.67 -5.24 -27.11
N GLU A 397 31.34 -5.32 -27.15
CA GLU A 397 30.55 -5.34 -28.38
C GLU A 397 30.69 -4.03 -29.16
N GLU A 398 30.50 -2.89 -28.48
CA GLU A 398 30.44 -1.57 -29.10
C GLU A 398 31.83 -0.95 -29.34
N THR A 399 32.89 -1.40 -28.67
CA THR A 399 34.24 -0.80 -28.79
C THR A 399 35.37 -1.79 -29.08
N GLY A 400 35.15 -3.09 -28.91
CA GLY A 400 36.18 -4.12 -28.99
C GLY A 400 37.17 -4.12 -27.81
N LEU A 401 36.90 -3.39 -26.73
CA LEU A 401 37.81 -3.24 -25.59
C LEU A 401 37.23 -3.87 -24.32
N GLU A 402 38.08 -4.59 -23.58
CA GLU A 402 37.76 -5.07 -22.24
C GLU A 402 38.02 -3.97 -21.20
N LEU A 403 36.94 -3.42 -20.64
CA LEU A 403 36.98 -2.26 -19.75
C LEU A 403 36.32 -2.54 -18.39
N GLY A 404 36.50 -1.64 -17.42
CA GLY A 404 35.85 -1.75 -16.11
C GLY A 404 36.29 -2.98 -15.31
N GLN A 405 37.56 -3.39 -15.42
CA GLN A 405 38.13 -4.54 -14.71
C GLN A 405 38.06 -4.38 -13.17
N GLY A 406 37.93 -5.49 -12.44
CA GLY A 406 37.84 -5.51 -10.98
C GLY A 406 36.47 -5.08 -10.44
N GLN A 407 36.43 -4.16 -9.48
CA GLN A 407 35.20 -3.57 -8.94
C GLN A 407 35.21 -2.05 -9.19
N PRO A 408 34.77 -1.59 -10.38
CA PRO A 408 34.78 -0.17 -10.71
C PRO A 408 33.80 0.61 -9.82
N ARG A 409 34.13 1.88 -9.57
CA ARG A 409 33.30 2.75 -8.74
C ARG A 409 31.99 3.07 -9.47
N LEU A 410 30.85 2.92 -8.80
CA LEU A 410 29.57 3.43 -9.29
C LEU A 410 29.59 4.98 -9.26
N LEU A 411 29.28 5.61 -10.39
CA LEU A 411 29.27 7.07 -10.54
C LEU A 411 27.86 7.66 -10.55
N LEU A 412 26.89 6.94 -11.11
CA LEU A 412 25.52 7.42 -11.24
C LEU A 412 24.52 6.26 -11.18
N THR A 413 23.49 6.41 -10.36
CA THR A 413 22.23 5.69 -10.52
C THR A 413 21.23 6.61 -11.21
N HIS A 414 20.70 6.17 -12.34
CA HIS A 414 19.88 6.99 -13.23
C HIS A 414 18.49 6.39 -13.38
N TYR A 415 17.45 7.15 -13.06
CA TYR A 415 16.07 6.73 -13.28
C TYR A 415 15.46 7.52 -14.43
N LEU A 416 15.07 6.81 -15.49
CA LEU A 416 14.32 7.35 -16.61
C LEU A 416 12.85 7.02 -16.43
N ARG A 417 12.00 8.06 -16.36
CA ARG A 417 10.54 7.87 -16.31
C ARG A 417 10.04 7.26 -17.62
N ALA A 418 9.03 6.41 -17.53
CA ALA A 418 8.29 5.95 -18.70
C ALA A 418 7.63 7.15 -19.42
N GLY A 419 7.52 7.08 -20.74
CA GLY A 419 6.78 8.07 -21.51
C GLY A 419 7.06 8.04 -23.01
N GLY A 420 6.27 8.82 -23.76
CA GLY A 420 6.35 8.93 -25.22
C GLY A 420 6.27 7.56 -25.92
N ARG A 421 7.38 7.13 -26.51
CA ARG A 421 7.51 5.90 -27.31
C ARG A 421 7.86 4.63 -26.51
N TRP A 422 8.30 4.75 -25.26
CA TRP A 422 8.73 3.61 -24.45
C TRP A 422 7.82 3.43 -23.23
N PRO A 423 7.12 2.28 -23.11
CA PRO A 423 6.08 2.08 -22.09
C PRO A 423 6.65 1.74 -20.70
N LEU A 424 7.93 1.40 -20.60
CA LEU A 424 8.60 1.04 -19.35
C LEU A 424 9.60 2.11 -18.94
N GLY A 425 9.70 2.36 -17.63
CA GLY A 425 10.80 3.17 -17.08
C GLY A 425 12.12 2.41 -17.16
N LYS A 426 13.25 3.13 -17.04
CA LYS A 426 14.57 2.49 -16.99
C LYS A 426 15.34 2.84 -15.73
N ILE A 427 16.08 1.88 -15.21
CA ILE A 427 17.06 2.08 -14.15
C ILE A 427 18.45 1.83 -14.74
N GLY A 428 19.31 2.83 -14.65
CA GLY A 428 20.64 2.85 -15.21
C GLY A 428 21.72 2.88 -14.15
N PHE A 429 22.79 2.14 -14.40
CA PHE A 429 23.99 2.15 -13.59
C PHE A 429 25.18 2.55 -14.46
N VAL A 430 25.89 3.60 -14.05
CA VAL A 430 27.07 4.09 -14.76
C VAL A 430 28.30 3.92 -13.89
N PHE A 431 29.24 3.10 -14.33
CA PHE A 431 30.47 2.79 -13.60
C PHE A 431 31.67 3.54 -14.19
N ASP A 432 32.69 3.76 -13.37
CA ASP A 432 33.97 4.30 -13.84
C ASP A 432 34.70 3.25 -14.67
N GLY A 433 34.71 3.42 -15.99
CA GLY A 433 35.42 2.59 -16.96
C GLY A 433 36.92 2.85 -17.01
N GLY A 434 37.41 3.87 -16.29
CA GLY A 434 38.81 4.22 -16.20
C GLY A 434 39.30 5.20 -17.27
N ARG A 435 40.62 5.20 -17.48
CA ARG A 435 41.31 6.08 -18.43
C ARG A 435 41.98 5.25 -19.52
N LEU A 436 41.85 5.69 -20.76
CA LEU A 436 42.49 5.09 -21.93
C LEU A 436 43.64 5.96 -22.42
N SER A 437 44.77 5.31 -22.70
CA SER A 437 45.87 5.93 -23.41
C SER A 437 45.49 6.23 -24.86
N SER A 438 46.22 7.16 -25.47
CA SER A 438 46.11 7.46 -26.91
C SER A 438 46.25 6.22 -27.80
N GLU A 439 47.03 5.21 -27.37
CA GLU A 439 47.16 3.93 -28.07
C GLU A 439 45.95 3.01 -27.89
N GLN A 440 45.36 2.95 -26.69
CA GLN A 440 44.13 2.18 -26.47
C GLN A 440 42.94 2.81 -27.20
N LEU A 441 42.83 4.14 -27.26
CA LEU A 441 41.80 4.84 -28.03
C LEU A 441 41.85 4.47 -29.53
N ARG A 442 43.05 4.35 -30.11
CA ARG A 442 43.21 3.90 -31.52
C ARG A 442 42.75 2.46 -31.77
N ARG A 443 42.60 1.66 -30.73
CA ARG A 443 42.12 0.27 -30.82
C ARG A 443 40.61 0.14 -30.76
N ILE A 444 39.87 1.21 -30.46
CA ILE A 444 38.41 1.22 -30.52
C ILE A 444 37.97 0.78 -31.92
N ARG A 445 37.15 -0.26 -31.99
CA ARG A 445 36.46 -0.75 -33.18
C ARG A 445 34.98 -0.72 -32.87
N LEU A 446 34.28 0.22 -33.50
CA LEU A 446 32.85 0.36 -33.32
C LEU A 446 32.11 -0.78 -34.02
N ASP A 447 31.07 -1.29 -33.38
CA ASP A 447 30.07 -2.08 -34.10
C ASP A 447 29.30 -1.13 -35.05
N PRO A 448 29.45 -1.26 -36.38
CA PRO A 448 28.76 -0.41 -37.33
C PRO A 448 27.23 -0.56 -37.31
N ALA A 449 26.70 -1.63 -36.71
CA ALA A 449 25.26 -1.82 -36.50
C ALA A 449 24.70 -0.88 -35.42
N GLU A 450 25.55 -0.33 -34.55
CA GLU A 450 25.13 0.46 -33.40
C GLU A 450 25.74 1.86 -33.36
N HIS A 451 27.00 2.02 -33.76
CA HIS A 451 27.70 3.32 -33.73
C HIS A 451 28.54 3.55 -34.97
N ASP A 452 28.61 4.81 -35.38
CA ASP A 452 29.41 5.22 -36.55
C ASP A 452 30.50 6.23 -36.25
N LEU A 453 30.59 6.70 -35.01
CA LEU A 453 31.63 7.65 -34.59
C LEU A 453 31.91 7.53 -33.09
N TRP A 454 33.15 7.75 -32.71
CA TRP A 454 33.54 8.05 -31.33
C TRP A 454 34.35 9.35 -31.30
N ALA A 455 34.27 10.08 -30.20
CA ALA A 455 35.02 11.32 -30.02
C ALA A 455 35.39 11.55 -28.56
N VAL A 456 36.35 12.47 -28.36
CA VAL A 456 36.84 12.91 -27.06
C VAL A 456 36.84 14.43 -27.05
N HIS A 457 36.07 15.01 -26.14
CA HIS A 457 35.95 16.45 -25.99
C HIS A 457 35.94 16.85 -24.51
N ASP A 458 36.20 18.13 -24.24
CA ASP A 458 35.94 18.70 -22.92
C ASP A 458 34.43 18.85 -22.65
N LEU A 459 34.06 19.20 -21.41
CA LEU A 459 32.66 19.33 -21.02
C LEU A 459 31.93 20.48 -21.70
N ALA A 460 32.62 21.57 -22.04
CA ALA A 460 31.99 22.71 -22.71
C ALA A 460 31.55 22.32 -24.12
N GLU A 461 32.41 21.61 -24.84
CA GLU A 461 32.10 21.11 -26.16
C GLU A 461 31.07 19.97 -26.12
N TRP A 462 31.12 19.06 -25.15
CA TRP A 462 30.08 18.05 -24.99
C TRP A 462 28.70 18.64 -24.72
N ARG A 463 28.61 19.71 -23.92
CA ARG A 463 27.35 20.44 -23.71
C ARG A 463 26.76 20.96 -25.02
N ARG A 464 27.62 21.48 -25.90
CA ARG A 464 27.23 22.00 -27.22
C ARG A 464 26.73 20.88 -28.14
N LEU A 465 27.32 19.68 -28.06
CA LEU A 465 27.00 18.54 -28.94
C LEU A 465 25.79 17.70 -28.49
N MET A 466 25.49 17.62 -27.19
CA MET A 466 24.51 16.68 -26.62
C MET A 466 23.11 17.26 -26.37
N GLY A 467 23.01 18.58 -26.24
CA GLY A 467 21.82 19.24 -25.69
C GLY A 467 21.66 19.01 -24.18
N GLU A 468 20.85 19.86 -23.54
CA GLU A 468 20.74 19.93 -22.07
C GLU A 468 20.34 18.61 -21.38
N PRO A 469 19.34 17.83 -21.85
CA PRO A 469 18.93 16.61 -21.14
C PRO A 469 20.02 15.53 -21.07
N HIS A 470 20.76 15.31 -22.16
CA HIS A 470 21.83 14.31 -22.22
C HIS A 470 23.09 14.81 -21.51
N PHE A 471 23.37 16.11 -21.61
CA PHE A 471 24.50 16.71 -20.90
C PHE A 471 24.31 16.67 -19.37
N ALA A 472 23.08 16.82 -18.86
CA ALA A 472 22.80 16.72 -17.42
C ALA A 472 23.27 15.38 -16.82
N ARG A 473 23.17 14.28 -17.58
CA ARG A 473 23.70 12.97 -17.19
C ARG A 473 25.23 12.98 -17.08
N LEU A 474 25.91 13.53 -18.09
CA LEU A 474 27.37 13.65 -18.11
C LEU A 474 27.89 14.55 -16.98
N ASP A 475 27.26 15.70 -16.75
CA ASP A 475 27.60 16.64 -15.68
C ASP A 475 27.43 16.00 -14.29
N ALA A 476 26.36 15.23 -14.06
CA ALA A 476 26.18 14.49 -12.82
C ALA A 476 27.33 13.49 -12.57
N ILE A 477 27.75 12.73 -13.59
CA ILE A 477 28.84 11.77 -13.49
C ILE A 477 30.17 12.47 -13.13
N GLU A 478 30.48 13.59 -13.78
CA GLU A 478 31.70 14.37 -13.51
C GLU A 478 31.74 14.93 -12.10
N ARG A 479 30.60 15.44 -11.61
CA ARG A 479 30.49 15.92 -10.23
C ARG A 479 30.75 14.79 -9.23
N THR A 480 30.18 13.61 -9.44
CA THR A 480 30.47 12.43 -8.61
C THR A 480 31.96 12.12 -8.64
N ARG A 481 32.54 12.03 -9.84
CA ARG A 481 33.95 11.69 -10.08
C ARG A 481 34.90 12.58 -9.27
N GLN A 482 34.61 13.88 -9.23
CA GLN A 482 35.37 14.90 -8.49
C GLN A 482 35.12 14.91 -6.96
N GLY A 483 34.43 13.90 -6.43
CA GLY A 483 34.28 13.68 -4.98
C GLY A 483 32.99 14.21 -4.37
N ARG A 484 31.99 14.61 -5.18
CA ARG A 484 30.70 15.13 -4.67
C ARG A 484 29.70 14.03 -4.28
N GLY A 485 30.19 12.84 -3.96
CA GLY A 485 29.40 11.67 -3.56
C GLY A 485 28.76 10.94 -4.75
N PRO A 486 28.16 9.76 -4.52
CA PRO A 486 27.34 9.12 -5.55
C PRO A 486 26.13 10.00 -5.87
N HIS A 487 25.81 10.16 -7.15
CA HIS A 487 24.65 10.92 -7.59
C HIS A 487 23.49 9.99 -7.97
N TYR A 488 22.29 10.43 -7.60
CA TYR A 488 21.03 9.93 -8.13
C TYR A 488 20.46 10.99 -9.06
N LEU A 489 20.05 10.57 -10.27
CA LEU A 489 19.46 11.46 -11.26
C LEU A 489 18.14 10.88 -11.74
N VAL A 490 17.10 11.71 -11.79
CA VAL A 490 15.82 11.38 -12.42
C VAL A 490 15.65 12.27 -13.64
N THR A 491 15.45 11.65 -14.80
CA THR A 491 15.09 12.37 -16.03
C THR A 491 13.81 11.79 -16.64
N GLY A 492 13.13 12.59 -17.45
CA GLY A 492 11.94 12.20 -18.22
C GLY A 492 12.19 12.39 -19.72
N PRO A 493 11.38 11.74 -20.57
CA PRO A 493 11.48 11.87 -22.02
C PRO A 493 11.23 13.29 -22.52
#